data_AF-A0A7X9JEE0-F1
#
_entry.id   AF-A0A7X9JEE0-F1
#
_cell.length_a   1.000
_cell.length_b   1.000
_cell.length_c   1.000
_cell.angle_alpha   90.00
_cell.angle_beta   90.00
_cell.angle_gamma   90.00
#
_symmetry.space_group_name_H-M   'P 1'
#
loop_
_entity.id
_entity.type
_entity.pdbx_description
1 polymer ?
#
loop_
_entity_poly.entity_id
_entity_poly.type
_entity_poly.pdbx_seq_one_letter_code
_entity_poly.pdbx_strand_id
1 'polypeptide(L)' 'MKENNVLKDKIALFPRSPGVYLMKDPAGKIIYIGKANHLKSRVASYFTGKDSRPMTPFLMAR' A
#
# COMPACT_ATOMS: atom_id res chain seq x y z
N MET A 1 -14.59 -10.60 -0.73
CA MET A 1 -13.88 -10.97 0.53
C MET A 1 -12.61 -11.80 0.34
N LYS A 2 -12.40 -12.53 -0.78
CA LYS A 2 -11.17 -13.35 -0.98
C LYS A 2 -9.89 -12.55 -1.29
N GLU A 3 -9.99 -11.42 -1.98
CA GLU A 3 -8.81 -10.63 -2.43
C GLU A 3 -8.06 -9.92 -1.29
N ASN A 4 -8.77 -9.53 -0.22
CA ASN A 4 -8.18 -8.81 0.91
C ASN A 4 -7.16 -9.64 1.70
N ASN A 5 -7.24 -10.97 1.65
CA ASN A 5 -6.29 -11.83 2.37
C ASN A 5 -4.95 -11.92 1.64
N VAL A 6 -4.96 -12.07 0.31
CA VAL A 6 -3.73 -12.18 -0.50
C VAL A 6 -2.85 -10.92 -0.42
N LEU A 7 -3.47 -9.74 -0.41
CA LEU A 7 -2.77 -8.47 -0.25
C LEU A 7 -2.15 -8.32 1.15
N LYS A 8 -2.88 -8.71 2.19
CA LYS A 8 -2.36 -8.67 3.57
C LYS A 8 -1.16 -9.61 3.74
N ASP A 9 -1.21 -10.80 3.15
CA ASP A 9 -0.11 -11.77 3.20
C ASP A 9 1.13 -11.24 2.46
N LYS A 10 0.95 -10.62 1.30
CA LYS A 10 2.04 -9.92 0.60
C LYS A 10 2.65 -8.81 1.46
N ILE A 11 1.84 -7.98 2.10
CA ILE A 11 2.32 -6.91 2.99
C ILE A 11 3.06 -7.48 4.21
N ALA A 12 2.64 -8.65 4.71
CA ALA A 12 3.32 -9.31 5.82
C ALA A 12 4.78 -9.65 5.48
N LEU A 13 5.08 -9.91 4.20
CA LEU A 13 6.41 -10.21 3.68
C LEU A 13 7.25 -8.96 3.36
N PHE A 14 6.67 -7.74 3.46
CA PHE A 14 7.42 -6.53 3.14
C PHE A 14 8.55 -6.28 4.15
N PRO A 15 9.67 -5.70 3.70
CA PRO A 15 10.80 -5.44 4.57
C PRO A 15 10.48 -4.34 5.59
N ARG A 16 11.16 -4.45 6.74
CA ARG A 16 11.17 -3.46 7.81
C ARG A 16 12.30 -2.43 7.64
N SER A 17 12.55 -2.01 6.40
CA SER A 17 13.66 -1.15 6.03
C SER A 17 13.22 0.00 5.12
N PRO A 18 14.11 1.00 4.90
CA PRO A 18 13.83 2.07 3.97
C PRO A 18 13.70 1.58 2.53
N GLY A 19 12.85 2.27 1.76
CA GLY A 19 12.73 2.01 0.34
C GLY A 19 11.57 2.75 -0.31
N VAL A 20 11.27 2.33 -1.53
CA VAL A 20 10.21 2.87 -2.39
C VAL A 20 9.24 1.74 -2.76
N TYR A 21 7.94 2.04 -2.83
CA TYR A 21 6.91 1.14 -3.35
C TYR A 21 6.11 1.79 -4.46
N LEU A 22 5.57 0.96 -5.34
CA LEU A 22 4.70 1.35 -6.43
C LEU A 22 3.32 0.77 -6.21
N MET A 23 2.31 1.62 -6.34
CA MET A 23 0.92 1.19 -6.37
C MET A 23 0.47 1.16 -7.82
N LYS A 24 -0.11 0.03 -8.23
CA LYS A 24 -0.56 -0.22 -9.59
C LYS A 24 -2.06 -0.46 -9.60
N ASP A 25 -2.73 -0.02 -10.65
CA ASP A 25 -4.11 -0.38 -10.90
C ASP A 25 -4.22 -1.84 -11.43
N PRO A 26 -5.44 -2.38 -11.61
CA PRO A 26 -5.62 -3.73 -12.14
C PRO A 26 -5.03 -3.97 -13.54
N ALA A 27 -4.87 -2.91 -14.34
CA ALA A 27 -4.23 -2.97 -15.66
C ALA A 27 -2.69 -2.89 -15.57
N GLY A 28 -2.13 -2.77 -14.37
CA GLY A 28 -0.69 -2.69 -14.13
C GLY A 28 -0.10 -1.29 -14.27
N LYS A 29 -0.90 -0.25 -14.53
CA LYS A 29 -0.44 1.13 -14.63
C LYS A 29 -0.06 1.64 -13.24
N ILE A 30 1.10 2.28 -13.14
CA ILE A 30 1.55 2.92 -11.89
C ILE A 30 0.66 4.14 -11.64
N ILE A 31 -0.04 4.13 -10.51
CA ILE A 31 -0.93 5.23 -10.08
C ILE A 31 -0.33 6.04 -8.93
N TYR A 32 0.65 5.48 -8.21
CA TYR A 32 1.32 6.16 -7.11
C TYR A 32 2.68 5.55 -6.80
N ILE A 33 3.62 6.41 -6.41
CA ILE A 33 4.94 6.02 -5.91
C ILE A 33 5.11 6.64 -4.53
N GLY A 34 5.43 5.82 -3.54
CA GLY A 34 5.68 6.28 -2.18
C GLY A 34 7.02 5.81 -1.65
N LYS A 35 7.66 6.62 -0.82
CA LYS A 35 8.83 6.24 -0.03
C LYS A 35 8.49 6.07 1.44
N ALA A 36 9.28 5.27 2.15
CA ALA A 36 9.23 5.19 3.61
C ALA A 36 10.52 4.64 4.19
N ASN A 37 10.76 4.97 5.47
CA ASN A 37 11.85 4.38 6.26
C ASN A 37 11.55 2.93 6.67
N HIS A 38 10.29 2.51 6.59
CA HIS A 38 9.86 1.16 6.95
C HIS A 38 8.67 0.74 6.06
N LEU A 39 8.98 0.06 4.96
CA LEU A 39 8.01 -0.25 3.91
C LEU A 39 6.76 -1.01 4.40
N LYS A 40 6.93 -2.04 5.24
CA LYS A 40 5.81 -2.83 5.76
C LYS A 40 4.77 -1.97 6.50
N SER A 41 5.17 -1.23 7.53
CA SER A 41 4.29 -0.32 8.29
C SER A 41 3.65 0.74 7.40
N ARG A 42 4.42 1.30 6.45
CA ARG A 42 3.90 2.32 5.56
C ARG A 42 2.76 1.80 4.68
N VAL A 43 2.96 0.66 4.04
CA VAL A 43 1.95 0.10 3.14
C VAL A 43 0.76 -0.46 3.92
N ALA A 44 1.00 -1.08 5.09
CA ALA A 44 -0.07 -1.53 5.97
C ALA A 44 -1.00 -0.39 6.43
N SER A 45 -0.47 0.83 6.63
CA SER A 45 -1.24 1.98 7.13
C SER A 45 -2.46 2.32 6.28
N TYR A 46 -2.39 2.12 4.95
CA TYR A 46 -3.51 2.34 4.04
C TYR A 46 -4.74 1.46 4.38
N PHE A 47 -4.50 0.24 4.87
CA PHE A 47 -5.55 -0.74 5.16
C PHE A 47 -6.10 -0.62 6.59
N THR A 48 -5.56 0.29 7.40
CA THR A 48 -6.04 0.53 8.77
C THR A 48 -7.14 1.58 8.84
N GLY A 49 -7.37 2.34 7.76
CA GLY A 49 -8.31 3.46 7.73
C GLY A 49 -7.88 4.69 8.56
N LYS A 50 -6.68 4.68 9.14
CA LYS A 50 -6.16 5.76 10.00
C LYS A 50 -5.28 6.77 9.26
N ASP A 51 -5.03 6.55 7.98
CA ASP A 51 -4.17 7.43 7.18
C ASP A 51 -4.99 8.65 6.69
N SER A 52 -4.72 9.81 7.28
CA SER A 52 -5.46 11.06 7.09
C SER A 52 -5.05 11.85 5.85
N ARG A 53 -4.14 11.34 5.02
CA ARG A 53 -3.59 12.14 3.92
C ARG A 53 -4.59 12.23 2.78
N PRO A 54 -4.77 13.43 2.16
CA PRO A 54 -5.85 13.66 1.20
C PRO A 54 -5.84 12.74 -0.02
N MET A 55 -4.69 12.22 -0.42
CA MET A 55 -4.60 11.31 -1.57
C MET A 55 -5.03 9.88 -1.24
N THR A 56 -5.01 9.47 0.04
CA THR A 56 -5.28 8.09 0.46
C THR A 56 -6.62 7.55 -0.06
N PRO A 57 -7.75 8.28 0.00
CA PRO A 57 -9.01 7.83 -0.58
C PRO A 57 -8.91 7.53 -2.08
N PHE A 58 -8.20 8.36 -2.86
CA PHE A 58 -8.04 8.17 -4.31
C PHE A 58 -7.19 6.93 -4.65
N LEU A 59 -6.23 6.59 -3.79
CA LEU A 59 -5.38 5.40 -3.97
C LEU A 59 -6.12 4.11 -3.62
N MET A 60 -7.04 4.15 -2.65
CA MET A 60 -7.78 2.99 -2.16
C MET A 60 -9.06 2.70 -2.95
N ALA A 61 -9.53 3.64 -3.78
CA ALA A 61 -10.76 3.52 -4.57
C ALA A 61 -10.56 2.87 -5.95
N ARG A 62 -9.37 2.34 -6.26
CA ARG A 62 -8.95 1.86 -7.58
C ARG A 62 -8.94 0.34 -7.67
#